data_AF-A0A2T3HRU4-F1
#
_entry.id   AF-A0A2T3HRU4-F1
#
_cell.length_a   1.000
_cell.length_b   1.000
_cell.length_c   1.000
_cell.angle_alpha   90.00
_cell.angle_beta   90.00
_cell.angle_gamma   90.00
#
_symmetry.space_group_name_H-M   'P 1'
#
loop_
_entity.id
_entity.type
_entity.pdbx_description
1 polymer ?
#
loop_
_entity_poly.entity_id
_entity_poly.type
_entity_poly.pdbx_seq_one_letter_code
_entity_poly.pdbx_strand_id
1 'polypeptide(L)'
;MQLTYQPFRNFDFHYRNCFLSGNTFRTPVVQIPVIPEWLMGQAGLTGEEPIKLLDESIRSYRSLQLPVNAEVNTNFLEPLEAEIAAAFAGGYDALSRLDERKLFHWLGKFIYGFVYVEMNAALRQNGRELNMSQSLMMKFGNLHMHLQGIYSDVVFENVNPWSIVLTRLSETDVPFSFRDEINTLTFSLRFKDFGIVACLQDNGANKKYHDTLLDNIAGETLTLQQFEELSARFYYSAYLFNRLPDYTTVPLNGTTYIEAMPLRGASAKPLFDHWQHKTYGQVLENFWKPWGLTLFEIIKNPEQPLSFFEDPALPAT
;
A
#
# COMPACT_ATOMS: atom_id res chain seq x y z
N MET A 1 19.02 -22.93 9.20
CA MET A 1 18.17 -22.46 8.09
C MET A 1 17.02 -21.69 8.72
N GLN A 2 17.08 -20.35 8.69
CA GLN A 2 16.00 -19.55 9.23
C GLN A 2 14.87 -19.57 8.21
N LEU A 3 13.83 -20.35 8.47
CA LEU A 3 12.65 -20.35 7.61
C LEU A 3 11.98 -18.99 7.72
N THR A 4 11.72 -18.37 6.58
CA THR A 4 10.84 -17.21 6.44
C THR A 4 9.54 -17.46 7.18
N TYR A 5 9.16 -16.56 8.09
CA TYR A 5 7.92 -16.69 8.84
C TYR A 5 6.71 -16.57 7.89
N GLN A 6 5.70 -17.43 8.01
CA GLN A 6 4.56 -17.47 7.07
C GLN A 6 3.23 -17.54 7.84
N PRO A 7 2.71 -16.40 8.31
CA PRO A 7 1.54 -16.36 9.20
C PRO A 7 0.26 -16.88 8.54
N PHE A 8 0.12 -16.74 7.22
CA PHE A 8 -1.06 -17.20 6.48
C PHE A 8 -1.15 -18.72 6.32
N ARG A 9 -0.05 -19.47 6.51
CA ARG A 9 -0.11 -20.95 6.43
C ARG A 9 -0.88 -21.56 7.60
N ASN A 10 -0.76 -20.95 8.79
CA ASN A 10 -1.33 -21.45 10.03
C ASN A 10 -2.29 -20.46 10.70
N PHE A 11 -2.64 -19.37 10.01
CA PHE A 11 -3.47 -18.27 10.53
C PHE A 11 -2.99 -17.71 11.88
N ASP A 12 -1.69 -17.36 11.95
CA ASP A 12 -1.06 -16.85 13.16
C ASP A 12 -1.31 -15.34 13.40
N PHE A 13 -2.57 -15.03 13.68
CA PHE A 13 -3.06 -13.67 13.94
C PHE A 13 -3.64 -13.56 15.35
N HIS A 14 -2.91 -14.05 16.36
CA HIS A 14 -3.41 -14.18 17.75
C HIS A 14 -2.76 -13.24 18.77
N TYR A 15 -1.95 -12.26 18.33
CA TYR A 15 -1.19 -11.36 19.22
C TYR A 15 -0.19 -12.07 20.15
N ARG A 16 0.23 -13.29 19.81
CA ARG A 16 1.18 -14.10 20.60
C ARG A 16 2.60 -14.08 20.06
N ASN A 17 2.73 -14.00 18.74
CA ASN A 17 4.01 -14.02 18.03
C ASN A 17 4.19 -12.67 17.32
N CYS A 18 5.44 -12.30 17.04
CA CYS A 18 5.73 -11.09 16.28
C CYS A 18 5.10 -11.19 14.88
N PHE A 19 4.35 -10.16 14.46
CA PHE A 19 3.70 -10.10 13.16
C PHE A 19 4.72 -10.26 12.02
N LEU A 20 5.96 -9.80 12.23
CA LEU A 20 7.01 -9.75 11.22
C LEU A 20 7.92 -10.98 11.24
N SER A 21 8.43 -11.36 12.41
CA SER A 21 9.47 -12.39 12.55
C SER A 21 9.01 -13.71 13.19
N GLY A 22 7.73 -13.81 13.58
CA GLY A 22 7.22 -14.93 14.36
C GLY A 22 8.00 -15.12 15.67
N ASN A 23 8.53 -16.32 15.90
CA ASN A 23 9.28 -16.71 17.09
C ASN A 23 10.81 -16.72 16.91
N THR A 24 11.30 -16.02 15.89
CA THR A 24 12.74 -15.89 15.62
C THR A 24 13.51 -15.35 16.84
N PHE A 25 12.96 -14.32 17.49
CA PHE A 25 13.57 -13.64 18.62
C PHE A 25 12.88 -14.07 19.91
N ARG A 26 13.66 -14.15 21.00
CA ARG A 26 13.18 -14.68 22.30
C ARG A 26 12.72 -13.60 23.27
N THR A 27 12.88 -12.32 22.94
CA THR A 27 12.41 -11.23 23.80
C THR A 27 10.87 -11.17 23.80
N PRO A 28 10.25 -10.49 24.79
CA PRO A 28 8.80 -10.41 24.87
C PRO A 28 8.17 -9.76 23.63
N VAL A 29 6.92 -10.13 23.37
CA VAL A 29 6.07 -9.44 22.38
C VAL A 29 5.41 -8.24 23.06
N VAL A 30 5.59 -7.07 22.47
CA VAL A 30 4.94 -5.81 22.82
C VAL A 30 3.91 -5.45 21.76
N GLN A 31 3.04 -4.47 22.05
CA GLN A 31 2.09 -3.95 21.07
C GLN A 31 2.52 -2.55 20.64
N ILE A 32 2.51 -2.31 19.34
CA ILE A 32 2.76 -1.01 18.74
C ILE A 32 1.56 -0.59 17.90
N PRO A 33 1.24 0.71 17.79
CA PRO A 33 0.11 1.15 16.99
C PRO A 33 0.39 0.94 15.50
N VAL A 34 -0.66 0.58 14.74
CA VAL A 34 -0.60 0.48 13.26
C VAL A 34 -0.24 1.84 12.67
N ILE A 35 -0.96 2.87 13.10
CA ILE A 35 -0.72 4.27 12.74
C ILE A 35 0.24 4.85 13.79
N PRO A 36 1.49 5.19 13.42
CA PRO A 36 2.51 5.52 14.40
C PRO A 36 2.23 6.87 15.08
N GLU A 37 2.66 6.99 16.34
CA GLU A 37 2.42 8.21 17.14
C GLU A 37 3.05 9.46 16.53
N TRP A 38 4.22 9.33 15.88
CA TRP A 38 4.85 10.47 15.20
C TRP A 38 3.98 11.00 14.06
N LEU A 39 3.26 10.13 13.34
CA LEU A 39 2.40 10.54 12.23
C LEU A 39 1.17 11.25 12.76
N MET A 40 0.54 10.71 13.80
CA MET A 40 -0.57 11.37 14.49
C MET A 40 -0.15 12.73 15.03
N GLY A 41 1.01 12.81 15.69
CA GLY A 41 1.55 14.06 16.23
C GLY A 41 1.83 15.11 15.14
N GLN A 42 2.47 14.71 14.03
CA GLN A 42 2.71 15.62 12.91
C GLN A 42 1.41 16.06 12.21
N ALA A 43 0.41 15.19 12.15
CA ALA A 43 -0.88 15.47 11.52
C ALA A 43 -1.88 16.19 12.43
N GLY A 44 -1.54 16.44 13.70
CA GLY A 44 -2.46 17.04 14.67
C GLY A 44 -3.63 16.14 15.05
N LEU A 45 -3.47 14.82 14.89
CA LEU A 45 -4.49 13.81 15.20
C LEU A 45 -4.39 13.36 16.66
N THR A 46 -5.53 13.09 17.26
CA THR A 46 -5.65 12.67 18.67
C THR A 46 -5.41 11.17 18.85
N GLY A 47 -5.63 10.39 17.80
CA GLY A 47 -5.70 8.93 17.83
C GLY A 47 -7.11 8.40 18.10
N GLU A 48 -8.09 9.27 18.39
CA GLU A 48 -9.51 8.91 18.56
C GLU A 48 -10.31 8.99 17.26
N GLU A 49 -9.65 9.34 16.15
CA GLU A 49 -10.28 9.42 14.84
C GLU A 49 -10.89 8.06 14.46
N PRO A 50 -12.16 8.04 14.02
CA PRO A 50 -12.85 6.80 13.69
C PRO A 50 -12.35 6.25 12.36
N ILE A 51 -12.16 4.93 12.32
CA ILE A 51 -11.92 4.17 11.11
C ILE A 51 -12.88 3.00 11.04
N LYS A 52 -13.48 2.84 9.87
CA LYS A 52 -14.39 1.74 9.57
C LYS A 52 -13.61 0.60 8.96
N LEU A 53 -13.72 -0.58 9.55
CA LEU A 53 -13.09 -1.82 9.10
C LEU A 53 -14.01 -2.58 8.12
N LEU A 54 -13.47 -3.63 7.49
CA LEU A 54 -14.20 -4.47 6.53
C LEU A 54 -15.37 -5.22 7.18
N ASP A 55 -15.27 -5.54 8.47
CA ASP A 55 -16.36 -6.11 9.26
C ASP A 55 -17.40 -5.08 9.71
N GLU A 56 -17.36 -3.87 9.14
CA GLU A 56 -18.22 -2.73 9.43
C GLU A 56 -18.04 -2.15 10.84
N SER A 57 -17.13 -2.70 11.66
CA SER A 57 -16.83 -2.15 12.97
C SER A 57 -16.12 -0.81 12.86
N ILE A 58 -16.43 0.08 13.81
CA ILE A 58 -15.77 1.37 13.94
C ILE A 58 -14.78 1.29 15.10
N ARG A 59 -13.52 1.60 14.81
CA ARG A 59 -12.39 1.58 15.75
C ARG A 59 -11.75 2.96 15.78
N SER A 60 -10.99 3.26 16.83
CA SER A 60 -10.11 4.43 16.83
C SER A 60 -8.72 4.06 16.32
N TYR A 61 -8.00 5.02 15.72
CA TYR A 61 -6.63 4.84 15.26
C TYR A 61 -5.72 4.23 16.34
N ARG A 62 -5.77 4.74 17.57
CA ARG A 62 -4.96 4.24 18.69
C ARG A 62 -5.31 2.80 19.08
N SER A 63 -6.55 2.37 18.85
CA SER A 63 -6.96 0.99 19.17
C SER A 63 -6.39 -0.05 18.20
N LEU A 64 -5.88 0.35 17.04
CA LEU A 64 -5.29 -0.55 16.04
C LEU A 64 -3.84 -0.84 16.41
N GLN A 65 -3.54 -2.09 16.77
CA GLN A 65 -2.26 -2.50 17.34
C GLN A 65 -1.67 -3.69 16.59
N LEU A 66 -0.33 -3.81 16.62
CA LEU A 66 0.41 -4.95 16.07
C LEU A 66 1.30 -5.59 17.13
N PRO A 67 1.33 -6.93 17.21
CA PRO A 67 2.26 -7.63 18.09
C PRO A 67 3.64 -7.64 17.47
N VAL A 68 4.63 -7.07 18.14
CA VAL A 68 6.02 -7.06 17.68
C VAL A 68 6.93 -7.57 18.78
N ASN A 69 7.94 -8.36 18.41
CA ASN A 69 8.99 -8.72 19.35
C ASN A 69 9.80 -7.46 19.74
N ALA A 70 10.15 -7.30 21.01
CA ALA A 70 10.81 -6.09 21.51
C ALA A 70 12.16 -5.81 20.83
N GLU A 71 12.93 -6.85 20.50
CA GLU A 71 14.21 -6.69 19.80
C GLU A 71 13.99 -6.28 18.34
N VAL A 72 12.97 -6.87 17.70
CA VAL A 72 12.57 -6.49 16.33
C VAL A 72 12.14 -5.04 16.27
N ASN A 73 11.37 -4.61 17.27
CA ASN A 73 10.89 -3.23 17.36
C ASN A 73 12.07 -2.25 17.47
N THR A 74 12.91 -2.42 18.49
CA THR A 74 13.98 -1.47 18.80
C THR A 74 15.09 -1.45 17.75
N ASN A 75 15.46 -2.60 17.20
CA ASN A 75 16.63 -2.66 16.31
C ASN A 75 16.30 -2.46 14.83
N PHE A 76 15.03 -2.62 14.41
CA PHE A 76 14.67 -2.57 12.98
C PHE A 76 13.49 -1.67 12.67
N LEU A 77 12.38 -1.77 13.41
CA LEU A 77 11.21 -0.93 13.12
C LEU A 77 11.39 0.51 13.58
N GLU A 78 11.85 0.75 14.81
CA GLU A 78 12.08 2.11 15.33
C GLU A 78 13.05 2.93 14.44
N PRO A 79 14.18 2.37 13.94
CA PRO A 79 15.02 3.05 12.95
C PRO A 79 14.27 3.38 11.66
N LEU A 80 13.51 2.43 11.11
CA LEU A 80 12.69 2.67 9.91
C LEU A 80 11.67 3.79 10.16
N GLU A 81 10.93 3.74 11.27
CA GLU A 81 9.97 4.78 11.66
C GLU A 81 10.63 6.15 11.82
N ALA A 82 11.83 6.22 12.42
CA ALA A 82 12.54 7.47 12.62
C ALA A 82 12.97 8.10 11.28
N GLU A 83 13.48 7.30 10.35
CA GLU A 83 13.85 7.77 9.01
C GLU A 83 12.63 8.26 8.22
N ILE A 84 11.52 7.52 8.26
CA ILE A 84 10.27 7.91 7.60
C ILE A 84 9.68 9.16 8.25
N ALA A 85 9.67 9.23 9.58
CA ALA A 85 9.19 10.40 10.32
C ALA A 85 9.95 11.67 9.96
N ALA A 86 11.28 11.57 9.82
CA ALA A 86 12.13 12.68 9.38
C ALA A 86 11.85 13.07 7.92
N ALA A 87 11.64 12.09 7.03
CA ALA A 87 11.27 12.36 5.64
C ALA A 87 9.90 13.06 5.55
N PHE A 88 8.88 12.58 6.26
CA PHE A 88 7.56 13.20 6.35
C PHE A 88 7.63 14.60 6.98
N ALA A 89 8.54 14.81 7.95
CA ALA A 89 8.78 16.12 8.54
C ALA A 89 9.27 17.12 7.50
N GLY A 90 10.18 16.70 6.62
CA GLY A 90 10.79 17.52 5.57
C GLY A 90 10.02 17.62 4.25
N GLY A 91 8.83 17.02 4.16
CA GLY A 91 7.95 17.13 2.99
C GLY A 91 8.48 16.43 1.73
N TYR A 92 8.00 16.87 0.56
CA TYR A 92 8.35 16.27 -0.74
C TYR A 92 9.88 16.17 -0.96
N ASP A 93 10.63 17.21 -0.61
CA ASP A 93 12.08 17.26 -0.86
C ASP A 93 12.85 16.25 -0.03
N ALA A 94 12.42 15.96 1.20
CA ALA A 94 13.05 14.92 2.00
C ALA A 94 12.64 13.51 1.52
N LEU A 95 11.36 13.33 1.16
CA LEU A 95 10.85 12.06 0.63
C LEU A 95 11.45 11.67 -0.72
N SER A 96 11.68 12.62 -1.61
CA SER A 96 12.28 12.34 -2.94
C SER A 96 13.73 11.84 -2.87
N ARG A 97 14.40 12.02 -1.72
CA ARG A 97 15.76 11.52 -1.45
C ARG A 97 15.78 10.25 -0.61
N LEU A 98 14.64 9.81 -0.11
CA LEU A 98 14.51 8.59 0.67
C LEU A 98 14.71 7.39 -0.27
N ASP A 99 15.38 6.34 0.23
CA ASP A 99 15.40 5.05 -0.44
C ASP A 99 13.95 4.53 -0.61
N GLU A 100 13.53 4.38 -1.86
CA GLU A 100 12.17 3.93 -2.21
C GLU A 100 11.82 2.60 -1.54
N ARG A 101 12.80 1.72 -1.30
CA ARG A 101 12.58 0.46 -0.58
C ARG A 101 12.16 0.68 0.87
N LYS A 102 12.71 1.69 1.56
CA LYS A 102 12.28 2.03 2.93
C LYS A 102 10.84 2.54 2.94
N LEU A 103 10.49 3.35 1.94
CA LEU A 103 9.10 3.80 1.77
C LEU A 103 8.16 2.62 1.50
N PHE A 104 8.55 1.70 0.63
CA PHE A 104 7.81 0.45 0.38
C PHE A 104 7.61 -0.36 1.67
N HIS A 105 8.67 -0.59 2.45
CA HIS A 105 8.57 -1.32 3.71
C HIS A 105 7.61 -0.64 4.70
N TRP A 106 7.65 0.69 4.81
CA TRP A 106 6.75 1.43 5.70
C TRP A 106 5.30 1.37 5.23
N LEU A 107 5.03 1.61 3.94
CA LEU A 107 3.69 1.51 3.35
C LEU A 107 3.13 0.09 3.48
N GLY A 108 3.95 -0.92 3.22
CA GLY A 108 3.56 -2.32 3.40
C GLY A 108 3.30 -2.66 4.86
N LYS A 109 4.10 -2.18 5.81
CA LYS A 109 3.83 -2.33 7.25
C LYS A 109 2.51 -1.68 7.62
N PHE A 110 2.22 -0.50 7.08
CA PHE A 110 1.00 0.25 7.31
C PHE A 110 -0.24 -0.54 6.85
N ILE A 111 -0.28 -0.96 5.57
CA ILE A 111 -1.39 -1.77 5.03
C ILE A 111 -1.49 -3.14 5.72
N TYR A 112 -0.35 -3.82 5.92
CA TYR A 112 -0.32 -5.11 6.58
C TYR A 112 -0.84 -5.03 8.02
N GLY A 113 -0.69 -3.87 8.66
CA GLY A 113 -1.26 -3.62 9.97
C GLY A 113 -2.79 -3.76 9.99
N PHE A 114 -3.47 -3.19 8.99
CA PHE A 114 -4.92 -3.37 8.82
C PHE A 114 -5.26 -4.82 8.52
N VAL A 115 -4.54 -5.46 7.59
CA VAL A 115 -4.74 -6.89 7.29
C VAL A 115 -4.62 -7.74 8.56
N TYR A 116 -3.63 -7.50 9.41
CA TYR A 116 -3.47 -8.25 10.66
C TYR A 116 -4.66 -8.06 11.61
N VAL A 117 -5.14 -6.82 11.77
CA VAL A 117 -6.30 -6.52 12.61
C VAL A 117 -7.57 -7.21 12.08
N GLU A 118 -7.81 -7.15 10.78
CA GLU A 118 -8.94 -7.79 10.11
C GLU A 118 -8.88 -9.32 10.25
N MET A 119 -7.71 -9.93 10.06
CA MET A 119 -7.52 -11.36 10.24
C MET A 119 -7.75 -11.79 11.69
N ASN A 120 -7.31 -10.99 12.67
CA ASN A 120 -7.60 -11.28 14.07
C ASN A 120 -9.10 -11.20 14.36
N ALA A 121 -9.79 -10.17 13.87
CA ALA A 121 -11.22 -10.00 14.07
C ALA A 121 -12.00 -11.19 13.47
N ALA A 122 -11.67 -11.56 12.23
CA ALA A 122 -12.31 -12.67 11.53
C ALA A 122 -12.06 -14.03 12.21
N LEU A 123 -10.87 -14.29 12.77
CA LEU A 123 -10.58 -15.50 13.57
C LEU A 123 -11.38 -15.53 14.88
N ARG A 124 -11.58 -14.39 15.53
CA ARG A 124 -12.40 -14.33 16.76
C ARG A 124 -13.86 -14.66 16.47
N GLN A 125 -14.37 -14.24 15.31
CA GLN A 125 -15.76 -14.48 14.90
C GLN A 125 -15.99 -15.91 14.40
N ASN A 126 -15.09 -16.44 13.55
CA ASN A 126 -15.27 -17.72 12.86
C ASN A 126 -14.48 -18.89 13.47
N GLY A 127 -13.68 -18.65 14.52
CA GLY A 127 -12.83 -19.66 15.13
C GLY A 127 -11.57 -19.95 14.29
N ARG A 128 -11.32 -21.22 13.93
CA ARG A 128 -10.10 -21.63 13.21
C ARG A 128 -10.24 -21.65 11.68
N GLU A 129 -11.45 -21.50 11.16
CA GLU A 129 -11.70 -21.52 9.71
C GLU A 129 -11.98 -20.11 9.22
N LEU A 130 -11.02 -19.54 8.48
CA LEU A 130 -11.23 -18.33 7.70
C LEU A 130 -11.60 -18.71 6.28
N ASN A 131 -12.79 -18.30 5.84
CA ASN A 131 -13.20 -18.46 4.44
C ASN A 131 -12.55 -17.36 3.59
N MET A 132 -11.28 -17.57 3.22
CA MET A 132 -10.50 -16.66 2.38
C MET A 132 -10.10 -17.37 1.08
N SER A 133 -10.15 -16.65 -0.04
CA SER A 133 -9.67 -17.19 -1.30
C SER A 133 -8.15 -17.44 -1.25
N GLN A 134 -7.71 -18.51 -1.93
CA GLN A 134 -6.29 -18.84 -2.04
C GLN A 134 -5.48 -17.71 -2.68
N SER A 135 -6.07 -16.97 -3.63
CA SER A 135 -5.42 -15.83 -4.26
C SER A 135 -5.12 -14.71 -3.27
N LEU A 136 -6.04 -14.42 -2.35
CA LEU A 136 -5.84 -13.38 -1.34
C LEU A 136 -4.84 -13.82 -0.27
N MET A 137 -4.87 -15.09 0.15
CA MET A 137 -3.85 -15.66 1.03
C MET A 137 -2.44 -15.56 0.42
N MET A 138 -2.30 -15.86 -0.87
CA MET A 138 -1.02 -15.70 -1.58
C MET A 138 -0.59 -14.24 -1.64
N LYS A 139 -1.51 -13.29 -1.93
CA LYS A 139 -1.19 -11.85 -1.93
C LYS A 139 -0.63 -11.40 -0.59
N PHE A 140 -1.34 -11.68 0.50
CA PHE A 140 -0.87 -11.23 1.82
C PHE A 140 0.37 -11.98 2.30
N GLY A 141 0.51 -13.27 1.93
CA GLY A 141 1.73 -14.03 2.19
C GLY A 141 2.96 -13.46 1.49
N ASN A 142 2.82 -13.05 0.24
CA ASN A 142 3.90 -12.44 -0.54
C ASN A 142 4.25 -11.04 -0.01
N LEU A 143 3.26 -10.19 0.30
CA LEU A 143 3.51 -8.90 0.96
C LEU A 143 4.24 -9.10 2.29
N HIS A 144 3.80 -10.05 3.12
CA HIS A 144 4.46 -10.37 4.39
C HIS A 144 5.90 -10.83 4.19
N MET A 145 6.16 -11.71 3.21
CA MET A 145 7.50 -12.15 2.84
C MET A 145 8.39 -10.96 2.48
N HIS A 146 7.90 -10.01 1.67
CA HIS A 146 8.65 -8.81 1.30
C HIS A 146 8.98 -7.94 2.53
N LEU A 147 8.04 -7.80 3.47
CA LEU A 147 8.24 -7.02 4.69
C LEU A 147 9.31 -7.59 5.61
N GLN A 148 9.61 -8.89 5.56
CA GLN A 148 10.69 -9.45 6.38
C GLN A 148 12.05 -8.85 6.04
N GLY A 149 12.20 -8.23 4.86
CA GLY A 149 13.37 -7.42 4.50
C GLY A 149 13.60 -6.18 5.39
N ILE A 150 12.71 -5.88 6.33
CA ILE A 150 12.93 -4.90 7.40
C ILE A 150 13.97 -5.40 8.41
N TYR A 151 13.97 -6.69 8.76
CA TYR A 151 14.83 -7.25 9.82
C TYR A 151 15.83 -8.29 9.32
N SER A 152 15.69 -8.75 8.08
CA SER A 152 16.59 -9.72 7.46
C SER A 152 17.14 -9.19 6.14
N ASP A 153 18.24 -9.78 5.70
CA ASP A 153 18.84 -9.43 4.41
C ASP A 153 18.04 -10.07 3.26
N VAL A 154 17.22 -9.24 2.63
CA VAL A 154 16.38 -9.61 1.47
C VAL A 154 16.83 -8.80 0.27
N VAL A 155 16.94 -9.43 -0.90
CA VAL A 155 17.27 -8.76 -2.16
C VAL A 155 16.20 -9.10 -3.19
N PHE A 156 15.59 -8.07 -3.80
CA PHE A 156 14.68 -8.24 -4.93
C PHE A 156 15.48 -8.27 -6.22
N GLU A 157 15.36 -9.36 -6.98
CA GLU A 157 16.08 -9.52 -8.24
C GLU A 157 15.24 -9.03 -9.42
N ASN A 158 15.90 -8.31 -10.35
CA ASN A 158 15.38 -7.81 -11.62
C ASN A 158 14.26 -6.76 -11.56
N VAL A 159 13.30 -6.90 -10.64
CA VAL A 159 12.09 -6.07 -10.59
C VAL A 159 11.71 -5.78 -9.15
N ASN A 160 11.38 -4.51 -8.86
CA ASN A 160 10.76 -4.13 -7.60
C ASN A 160 9.30 -4.63 -7.57
N PRO A 161 8.83 -5.29 -6.51
CA PRO A 161 7.46 -5.80 -6.44
C PRO A 161 6.37 -4.72 -6.37
N TRP A 162 6.74 -3.44 -6.36
CA TRP A 162 5.84 -2.31 -6.18
C TRP A 162 5.89 -1.32 -7.35
N SER A 163 4.81 -0.55 -7.47
CA SER A 163 4.76 0.74 -8.14
C SER A 163 4.56 1.81 -7.07
N ILE A 164 5.49 2.76 -6.93
CA ILE A 164 5.32 3.92 -6.05
C ILE A 164 5.52 5.19 -6.89
N VAL A 165 4.62 6.15 -6.70
CA VAL A 165 4.68 7.48 -7.30
C VAL A 165 4.56 8.51 -6.18
N LEU A 166 5.54 9.41 -6.11
CA LEU A 166 5.60 10.55 -5.20
C LEU A 166 5.40 11.83 -6.03
N THR A 167 4.44 12.67 -5.64
CA THR A 167 4.12 13.93 -6.33
C THR A 167 4.23 15.10 -5.37
N ARG A 168 4.71 16.25 -5.86
CA ARG A 168 4.60 17.51 -5.12
C ARG A 168 3.18 18.06 -5.26
N LEU A 169 2.61 18.57 -4.18
CA LEU A 169 1.31 19.22 -4.17
C LEU A 169 1.46 20.75 -4.19
N SER A 170 0.50 21.43 -4.82
CA SER A 170 0.51 22.90 -4.91
C SER A 170 0.23 23.58 -3.57
N GLU A 171 -0.55 22.91 -2.74
CA GLU A 171 -0.84 23.29 -1.38
C GLU A 171 0.23 22.71 -0.45
N THR A 172 0.71 23.49 0.51
CA THR A 172 1.83 23.12 1.40
C THR A 172 1.42 22.67 2.80
N ASP A 173 0.15 22.81 3.15
CA ASP A 173 -0.41 22.45 4.47
C ASP A 173 -1.62 21.52 4.32
N VAL A 174 -1.48 20.53 3.43
CA VAL A 174 -2.52 19.54 3.18
C VAL A 174 -2.69 18.65 4.42
N PRO A 175 -3.91 18.53 4.98
CA PRO A 175 -4.14 17.66 6.12
C PRO A 175 -3.89 16.20 5.73
N PHE A 176 -3.39 15.41 6.70
CA PHE A 176 -3.16 14.00 6.48
C PHE A 176 -4.46 13.30 6.08
N SER A 177 -4.42 12.60 4.96
CA SER A 177 -5.51 11.76 4.49
C SER A 177 -4.91 10.58 3.76
N PHE A 178 -5.47 9.39 3.98
CA PHE A 178 -5.08 8.19 3.25
C PHE A 178 -6.31 7.41 2.79
N ARG A 179 -6.11 6.60 1.78
CA ARG A 179 -7.04 5.58 1.29
C ARG A 179 -6.26 4.28 1.15
N ASP A 180 -6.93 3.16 1.32
CA ASP A 180 -6.40 1.83 1.09
C ASP A 180 -7.44 0.98 0.38
N GLU A 181 -6.98 -0.01 -0.39
CA GLU A 181 -7.80 -1.08 -0.91
C GLU A 181 -7.06 -2.40 -0.72
N ILE A 182 -7.50 -3.16 0.30
CA ILE A 182 -6.85 -4.37 0.77
C ILE A 182 -6.79 -5.45 -0.31
N ASN A 183 -7.81 -5.59 -1.17
CA ASN A 183 -7.84 -6.66 -2.18
C ASN A 183 -6.85 -6.45 -3.33
N THR A 184 -6.57 -5.19 -3.66
CA THR A 184 -5.60 -4.80 -4.70
C THR A 184 -4.24 -4.42 -4.12
N LEU A 185 -4.11 -4.33 -2.80
CA LEU A 185 -2.91 -3.81 -2.11
C LEU A 185 -2.50 -2.44 -2.67
N THR A 186 -3.49 -1.61 -2.95
CA THR A 186 -3.30 -0.23 -3.43
C THR A 186 -3.54 0.74 -2.29
N PHE A 187 -2.76 1.81 -2.26
CA PHE A 187 -2.78 2.79 -1.20
C PHE A 187 -2.45 4.16 -1.76
N SER A 188 -3.11 5.20 -1.24
CA SER A 188 -2.67 6.57 -1.44
C SER A 188 -2.71 7.35 -0.14
N LEU A 189 -1.79 8.31 0.01
CA LEU A 189 -1.85 9.31 1.07
C LEU A 189 -1.47 10.67 0.52
N ARG A 190 -1.99 11.71 1.16
CA ARG A 190 -1.53 13.10 0.99
C ARG A 190 -1.28 13.72 2.34
N PHE A 191 -0.23 14.53 2.43
CA PHE A 191 0.14 15.23 3.64
C PHE A 191 1.09 16.38 3.32
N LYS A 192 0.90 17.53 3.98
CA LYS A 192 1.71 18.75 3.80
C LYS A 192 1.77 19.17 2.33
N ASP A 193 2.91 18.97 1.68
CA ASP A 193 3.21 19.38 0.30
C ASP A 193 3.43 18.19 -0.64
N PHE A 194 3.03 16.97 -0.23
CA PHE A 194 3.27 15.77 -1.02
C PHE A 194 2.07 14.80 -1.05
N GLY A 195 2.01 14.05 -2.14
CA GLY A 195 1.10 12.94 -2.35
C GLY A 195 1.87 11.67 -2.72
N ILE A 196 1.41 10.53 -2.24
CA ILE A 196 1.96 9.20 -2.56
C ILE A 196 0.83 8.32 -3.06
N VAL A 197 1.04 7.62 -4.16
CA VAL A 197 0.21 6.49 -4.59
C VAL A 197 1.09 5.27 -4.80
N ALA A 198 0.63 4.11 -4.32
CA ALA A 198 1.39 2.89 -4.31
C ALA A 198 0.53 1.66 -4.63
N CYS A 199 1.07 0.76 -5.45
CA CYS A 199 0.61 -0.63 -5.59
C CYS A 199 1.72 -1.52 -5.03
N LEU A 200 1.46 -2.26 -3.95
CA LEU A 200 2.52 -2.94 -3.19
C LEU A 200 2.91 -4.32 -3.71
N GLN A 201 2.21 -4.83 -4.72
CA GLN A 201 2.45 -6.16 -5.27
C GLN A 201 2.01 -6.26 -6.74
N ASP A 202 2.62 -5.45 -7.61
CA ASP A 202 2.31 -5.40 -9.04
C ASP A 202 3.54 -5.49 -9.96
N ASN A 203 4.74 -5.67 -9.40
CA ASN A 203 6.01 -5.73 -10.15
C ASN A 203 6.25 -4.51 -11.05
N GLY A 204 5.83 -3.32 -10.62
CA GLY A 204 5.99 -2.07 -11.40
C GLY A 204 5.01 -1.92 -12.56
N ALA A 205 4.04 -2.82 -12.71
CA ALA A 205 3.15 -2.85 -13.87
C ALA A 205 2.24 -1.62 -13.95
N ASN A 206 1.72 -1.11 -12.84
CA ASN A 206 0.83 0.06 -12.85
C ASN A 206 1.60 1.34 -13.18
N LYS A 207 2.83 1.50 -12.67
CA LYS A 207 3.69 2.62 -13.08
C LYS A 207 3.87 2.62 -14.58
N LYS A 208 4.26 1.48 -15.15
CA LYS A 208 4.41 1.28 -16.60
C LYS A 208 3.13 1.52 -17.40
N TYR A 209 1.98 1.11 -16.85
CA TYR A 209 0.69 1.29 -17.51
C TYR A 209 0.31 2.77 -17.65
N HIS A 210 0.81 3.62 -16.74
CA HIS A 210 0.55 5.07 -16.72
C HIS A 210 1.75 5.91 -17.16
N ASP A 211 2.79 5.32 -17.78
CA ASP A 211 4.05 6.02 -18.16
C ASP A 211 3.80 7.34 -18.87
N THR A 212 2.90 7.38 -19.88
CA THR A 212 2.60 8.61 -20.63
C THR A 212 2.11 9.75 -19.72
N LEU A 213 1.19 9.46 -18.81
CA LEU A 213 0.70 10.48 -17.86
C LEU A 213 1.81 10.88 -16.90
N LEU A 214 2.57 9.91 -16.38
CA LEU A 214 3.64 10.16 -15.42
C LEU A 214 4.77 11.00 -16.02
N ASP A 215 5.09 10.78 -17.29
CA ASP A 215 6.05 11.59 -18.05
C ASP A 215 5.53 13.01 -18.27
N ASN A 216 4.24 13.17 -18.60
CA ASN A 216 3.60 14.48 -18.79
C ASN A 216 3.61 15.34 -17.51
N ILE A 217 3.55 14.73 -16.33
CA ILE A 217 3.52 15.42 -15.04
C ILE A 217 4.89 15.41 -14.32
N ALA A 218 5.93 14.89 -14.96
CA ALA A 218 7.23 14.74 -14.33
C ALA A 218 7.82 16.12 -13.99
N GLY A 219 8.09 16.36 -12.71
CA GLY A 219 8.62 17.65 -12.21
C GLY A 219 7.55 18.72 -11.99
N GLU A 220 6.30 18.46 -12.36
CA GLU A 220 5.18 19.36 -12.12
C GLU A 220 4.67 19.28 -10.68
N THR A 221 3.99 20.34 -10.27
CA THR A 221 3.29 20.39 -8.99
C THR A 221 1.80 20.16 -9.22
N LEU A 222 1.22 19.18 -8.53
CA LEU A 222 -0.17 18.79 -8.72
C LEU A 222 -1.11 19.55 -7.77
N THR A 223 -2.25 19.96 -8.27
CA THR A 223 -3.40 20.31 -7.42
C THR A 223 -3.93 19.07 -6.70
N LEU A 224 -4.68 19.27 -5.62
CA LEU A 224 -5.35 18.18 -4.93
C LEU A 224 -6.29 17.37 -5.85
N GLN A 225 -7.00 18.01 -6.78
CA GLN A 225 -7.87 17.32 -7.74
C GLN A 225 -7.06 16.41 -8.67
N GLN A 226 -5.92 16.89 -9.17
CA GLN A 226 -5.02 16.10 -10.02
C GLN A 226 -4.41 14.93 -9.26
N PHE A 227 -4.01 15.12 -8.00
CA PHE A 227 -3.49 14.02 -7.18
C PHE A 227 -4.56 12.95 -6.90
N GLU A 228 -5.79 13.35 -6.57
CA GLU A 228 -6.90 12.40 -6.37
C GLU A 228 -7.30 11.73 -7.69
N GLU A 229 -7.16 12.41 -8.85
CA GLU A 229 -7.32 11.79 -10.17
C GLU A 229 -6.25 10.72 -10.45
N LEU A 230 -4.97 11.06 -10.22
CA LEU A 230 -3.85 10.13 -10.34
C LEU A 230 -4.06 8.91 -9.44
N SER A 231 -4.49 9.14 -8.20
CA SER A 231 -4.81 8.07 -7.26
C SER A 231 -5.95 7.19 -7.79
N ALA A 232 -7.07 7.78 -8.23
CA ALA A 232 -8.19 7.05 -8.81
C ALA A 232 -7.78 6.17 -10.00
N ARG A 233 -6.86 6.65 -10.85
CA ARG A 233 -6.33 5.88 -11.98
C ARG A 233 -5.57 4.64 -11.54
N PHE A 234 -4.70 4.75 -10.54
CA PHE A 234 -3.96 3.63 -9.99
C PHE A 234 -4.89 2.62 -9.30
N TYR A 235 -5.90 3.09 -8.56
CA TYR A 235 -6.89 2.21 -7.95
C TYR A 235 -7.69 1.44 -9.01
N TYR A 236 -8.10 2.12 -10.09
CA TYR A 236 -8.84 1.46 -11.15
C TYR A 236 -7.96 0.51 -11.98
N SER A 237 -6.74 0.90 -12.36
CA SER A 237 -5.83 0.01 -13.08
C SER A 237 -5.41 -1.19 -12.23
N ALA A 238 -5.26 -1.02 -10.91
CA ALA A 238 -5.00 -2.14 -10.01
C ALA A 238 -6.18 -3.12 -9.93
N TYR A 239 -7.42 -2.65 -10.07
CA TYR A 239 -8.59 -3.51 -10.22
C TYR A 239 -8.59 -4.25 -11.57
N LEU A 240 -8.16 -3.59 -12.65
CA LEU A 240 -8.02 -4.21 -13.98
C LEU A 240 -6.82 -5.16 -14.06
N PHE A 241 -5.89 -5.13 -13.09
CA PHE A 241 -4.67 -5.92 -13.14
C PHE A 241 -4.98 -7.42 -13.02
N ASN A 242 -4.83 -8.12 -14.16
CA ASN A 242 -5.24 -9.50 -14.35
C ASN A 242 -4.19 -10.52 -13.97
N ARG A 243 -3.29 -10.17 -13.05
CA ARG A 243 -2.19 -11.03 -12.65
C ARG A 243 -2.11 -11.13 -11.14
N LEU A 244 -1.65 -12.30 -10.73
CA LEU A 244 -1.23 -12.54 -9.37
C LEU A 244 0.29 -12.75 -9.42
N PRO A 245 1.09 -11.72 -9.09
CA PRO A 245 2.54 -11.87 -9.05
C PRO A 245 2.95 -12.99 -8.12
N ASP A 246 3.84 -13.83 -8.62
CA ASP A 246 4.38 -14.99 -7.91
C ASP A 246 5.91 -14.83 -7.78
N TYR A 247 6.46 -15.35 -6.70
CA TYR A 247 7.85 -15.12 -6.31
C TYR A 247 8.51 -16.40 -5.85
N THR A 248 9.74 -16.63 -6.31
CA THR A 248 10.61 -17.68 -5.80
C THR A 248 11.61 -17.10 -4.83
N THR A 249 11.86 -17.81 -3.73
CA THR A 249 12.83 -17.42 -2.71
C THR A 249 14.03 -18.34 -2.75
N VAL A 250 15.22 -17.76 -2.85
CA VAL A 250 16.49 -18.49 -2.87
C VAL A 250 17.36 -17.99 -1.71
N PRO A 251 17.48 -18.77 -0.61
CA PRO A 251 18.38 -18.42 0.48
C PRO A 251 19.82 -18.78 0.09
N LEU A 252 20.72 -17.79 0.08
CA LEU A 252 22.13 -17.96 -0.23
C LEU A 252 22.99 -17.11 0.71
N ASN A 253 23.93 -17.74 1.43
CA ASN A 253 24.89 -17.09 2.31
C ASN A 253 24.30 -16.13 3.36
N GLY A 254 23.07 -16.37 3.83
CA GLY A 254 22.38 -15.51 4.81
C GLY A 254 21.50 -14.42 4.19
N THR A 255 21.61 -14.20 2.89
CA THR A 255 20.71 -13.34 2.10
C THR A 255 19.57 -14.17 1.51
N THR A 256 18.36 -13.62 1.50
CA THR A 256 17.21 -14.20 0.78
C THR A 256 16.97 -13.42 -0.50
N TYR A 257 17.23 -14.07 -1.64
CA TYR A 257 16.93 -13.50 -2.94
C TYR A 257 15.47 -13.80 -3.29
N ILE A 258 14.74 -12.79 -3.73
CA ILE A 258 13.35 -12.88 -4.17
C ILE A 258 13.32 -12.58 -5.66
N GLU A 259 13.04 -13.60 -6.45
CA GLU A 259 12.91 -13.50 -7.90
C GLU A 259 11.44 -13.49 -8.28
N ALA A 260 11.02 -12.41 -8.95
CA ALA A 260 9.67 -12.28 -9.48
C ALA A 260 9.50 -13.12 -10.75
N MET A 261 8.47 -13.97 -10.76
CA MET A 261 8.11 -14.71 -11.96
C MET A 261 7.56 -13.76 -13.04
N PRO A 262 7.82 -14.00 -14.33
CA PRO A 262 7.32 -13.15 -15.40
C PRO A 262 5.80 -12.99 -15.35
N LEU A 263 5.31 -11.74 -15.28
CA LEU A 263 3.87 -11.44 -15.18
C LEU A 263 3.03 -12.05 -16.31
N ARG A 264 3.59 -12.23 -17.50
CA ARG A 264 2.86 -12.85 -18.62
C ARG A 264 2.72 -14.36 -18.47
N GLY A 265 3.68 -15.04 -17.84
CA GLY A 265 3.71 -16.50 -17.73
C GLY A 265 3.34 -17.19 -19.04
N ALA A 266 2.44 -18.18 -18.97
CA ALA A 266 1.86 -18.86 -20.13
C ALA A 266 0.50 -18.29 -20.58
N SER A 267 0.01 -17.20 -19.96
CA SER A 267 -1.32 -16.66 -20.24
C SER A 267 -1.31 -15.72 -21.45
N ALA A 268 -2.21 -15.98 -22.41
CA ALA A 268 -2.42 -15.11 -23.56
C ALA A 268 -3.28 -13.86 -23.23
N LYS A 269 -3.87 -13.77 -22.04
CA LYS A 269 -4.67 -12.59 -21.65
C LYS A 269 -3.78 -11.35 -21.58
N PRO A 270 -4.31 -10.15 -21.83
CA PRO A 270 -3.61 -8.91 -21.50
C PRO A 270 -3.23 -8.82 -20.01
N LEU A 271 -2.22 -8.00 -19.68
CA LEU A 271 -1.82 -7.76 -18.27
C LEU A 271 -2.91 -7.01 -17.50
N PHE A 272 -3.61 -6.09 -18.17
CA PHE A 272 -4.74 -5.35 -17.64
C PHE A 272 -5.97 -5.67 -18.46
N ASP A 273 -7.11 -5.85 -17.79
CA ASP A 273 -8.41 -5.82 -18.43
C ASP A 273 -8.62 -4.48 -19.14
N HIS A 274 -9.59 -4.49 -20.03
CA HIS A 274 -9.93 -3.33 -20.83
C HIS A 274 -10.46 -2.18 -19.96
N TRP A 275 -9.93 -0.99 -20.18
CA TRP A 275 -10.35 0.21 -19.46
C TRP A 275 -11.77 0.60 -19.87
N GLN A 276 -12.61 1.01 -18.92
CA GLN A 276 -13.97 1.48 -19.20
C GLN A 276 -14.19 2.84 -18.57
N HIS A 277 -14.38 3.87 -19.40
CA HIS A 277 -14.59 5.25 -18.95
C HIS A 277 -15.74 5.42 -17.96
N LYS A 278 -16.84 4.66 -18.14
CA LYS A 278 -17.98 4.70 -17.23
C LYS A 278 -17.61 4.23 -15.81
N THR A 279 -16.90 3.11 -15.71
CA THR A 279 -16.46 2.57 -14.40
C THR A 279 -15.38 3.45 -13.79
N TYR A 280 -14.44 3.94 -14.61
CA TYR A 280 -13.46 4.93 -14.17
C TYR A 280 -14.13 6.18 -13.59
N GLY A 281 -15.18 6.71 -14.23
CA GLY A 281 -15.94 7.86 -13.73
C GLY A 281 -16.58 7.62 -12.35
N GLN A 282 -16.99 6.38 -12.05
CA GLN A 282 -17.50 6.02 -10.71
C GLN A 282 -16.40 6.01 -9.66
N VAL A 283 -15.19 5.58 -10.04
CA VAL A 283 -14.02 5.68 -9.16
C VAL A 283 -13.70 7.16 -8.90
N LEU A 284 -13.66 7.98 -9.96
CA LEU A 284 -13.43 9.42 -9.84
C LEU A 284 -14.44 10.14 -8.95
N GLU A 285 -15.73 9.82 -9.04
CA GLU A 285 -16.76 10.40 -8.17
C GLU A 285 -16.44 10.18 -6.68
N ASN A 286 -15.91 9.02 -6.32
CA ASN A 286 -15.51 8.73 -4.94
C ASN A 286 -14.26 9.53 -4.51
N PHE A 287 -13.27 9.63 -5.40
CA PHE A 287 -12.04 10.38 -5.15
C PHE A 287 -12.29 11.89 -5.08
N TRP A 288 -13.18 12.41 -5.92
CA TRP A 288 -13.54 13.82 -5.98
C TRP A 288 -14.76 14.21 -5.13
N LYS A 289 -15.25 13.32 -4.27
CA LYS A 289 -16.33 13.60 -3.32
C LYS A 289 -16.14 14.92 -2.54
N PRO A 290 -14.93 15.33 -2.10
CA PRO A 290 -14.72 16.62 -1.43
C PRO A 290 -15.08 17.85 -2.26
N TRP A 291 -15.04 17.76 -3.60
CA TRP A 291 -15.41 18.84 -4.53
C TRP A 291 -16.84 18.74 -5.05
N GLY A 292 -17.60 17.73 -4.61
CA GLY A 292 -19.00 17.56 -4.98
C GLY A 292 -19.25 17.19 -6.46
N LEU A 293 -18.22 16.72 -7.17
CA LEU A 293 -18.36 16.28 -8.56
C LEU A 293 -19.14 14.97 -8.63
N THR A 294 -20.26 14.99 -9.34
CA THR A 294 -21.12 13.82 -9.54
C THR A 294 -20.67 13.03 -10.77
N LEU A 295 -21.02 11.74 -10.81
CA LEU A 295 -20.80 10.89 -11.97
C LEU A 295 -21.37 11.52 -13.24
N PHE A 296 -22.56 12.12 -13.16
CA PHE A 296 -23.21 12.78 -14.30
C PHE A 296 -22.34 13.90 -14.91
N GLU A 297 -21.68 14.68 -14.07
CA GLU A 297 -20.75 15.73 -14.53
C GLU A 297 -19.46 15.14 -15.08
N ILE A 298 -18.92 14.11 -14.41
CA ILE A 298 -17.67 13.46 -14.80
C ILE A 298 -17.79 12.78 -16.16
N ILE A 299 -18.87 12.03 -16.42
CA ILE A 299 -19.09 11.32 -17.70
C ILE A 299 -20.02 12.08 -18.64
N LYS A 300 -20.10 13.41 -18.53
CA LYS A 300 -20.88 14.25 -19.45
C LYS A 300 -20.50 14.00 -20.91
N ASN A 301 -19.20 13.78 -21.17
CA ASN A 301 -18.71 13.15 -22.40
C ASN A 301 -18.20 11.73 -22.05
N PRO A 302 -18.94 10.66 -22.39
CA PRO A 302 -18.55 9.29 -22.03
C PRO A 302 -17.21 8.83 -22.64
N GLU A 303 -16.82 9.39 -23.78
CA GLU A 303 -15.55 9.08 -24.47
C GLU A 303 -14.38 9.89 -23.89
N GLN A 304 -14.67 10.95 -23.15
CA GLN A 304 -13.67 11.82 -22.54
C GLN A 304 -14.18 12.25 -21.15
N PRO A 305 -14.10 11.36 -20.14
CA PRO A 305 -14.39 11.73 -18.78
C PRO A 305 -13.65 13.01 -18.38
N LEU A 306 -14.29 13.82 -17.54
CA LEU A 306 -13.68 15.01 -16.95
C LEU A 306 -12.29 14.67 -16.40
N SER A 307 -11.33 15.54 -16.68
CA SER A 307 -9.97 15.46 -16.15
C SER A 307 -9.48 16.85 -15.77
N PHE A 308 -8.66 16.91 -14.73
CA PHE A 308 -7.91 18.11 -14.33
C PHE A 308 -6.49 18.15 -14.93
N PHE A 309 -6.11 17.14 -15.71
CA PHE A 309 -4.88 17.17 -16.51
C PHE A 309 -5.18 17.74 -17.90
N GLU A 310 -4.29 18.58 -18.42
CA GLU A 310 -4.43 19.16 -19.77
C GLU A 310 -4.36 18.08 -20.85
N ASP A 311 -3.39 17.16 -20.73
CA ASP A 311 -3.34 15.91 -21.49
C ASP A 311 -3.61 14.75 -20.52
N PRO A 312 -4.85 14.24 -20.47
CA PRO A 312 -5.21 13.20 -19.53
C PRO A 312 -4.60 11.85 -19.93
N ALA A 313 -4.07 11.66 -21.14
CA ALA A 313 -3.45 10.40 -21.57
C ALA A 313 -4.26 9.14 -21.15
N LEU A 314 -5.59 9.17 -21.30
CA LEU A 314 -6.44 8.07 -20.85
C LEU A 314 -6.18 6.81 -21.69
N PRO A 315 -6.15 5.62 -21.08
CA PRO A 315 -6.06 4.38 -21.83
C PRO A 315 -7.23 4.23 -22.81
N ALA A 316 -6.95 3.66 -23.98
CA ALA A 316 -7.97 3.40 -24.99
C ALA A 316 -9.04 2.42 -24.48
N THR A 317 -10.29 2.73 -24.80
CA THR A 317 -11.46 1.84 -24.65
C THR A 317 -11.82 1.13 -25.96
#